data_AF-A0A7H8SG17-F1
#
_entry.id   AF-A0A7H8SG17-F1
#
_cell.length_a   1.000
_cell.length_b   1.000
_cell.length_c   1.000
_cell.angle_alpha   90.00
_cell.angle_beta   90.00
_cell.angle_gamma   90.00
#
_symmetry.space_group_name_H-M   'P 1'
#
loop_
_entity.id
_entity.type
_entity.pdbx_description
1 polymer ?
#
loop_
_entity_poly.entity_id
_entity_poly.type
_entity_poly.pdbx_seq_one_letter_code
_entity_poly.pdbx_strand_id
1 'polypeptide(L)'
;MKKQTWTLLSLSLFLSALSYAETTKLTQAQYDQKMAEYTATVNSTKTVLDAKDNPATATEMKTAFCQRMDAYHQIAALSKANIELSTASVMLMVANRYLDQQEKSLTDAGMNESAFCPTAKALKVEDTKRLKSKVTE
;
A
#
# COMPACT_ATOMS: atom_id res chain seq x y z
N MET A 1 17.31 -65.67 -6.96
CA MET A 1 16.74 -64.83 -5.88
C MET A 1 16.45 -63.45 -6.46
N LYS A 2 15.17 -63.08 -6.63
CA LYS A 2 14.74 -61.77 -7.16
C LYS A 2 14.53 -60.81 -5.98
N LYS A 3 15.21 -59.67 -5.96
CA LYS A 3 15.02 -58.63 -4.94
C LYS A 3 14.05 -57.59 -5.48
N GLN A 4 12.82 -57.61 -4.99
CA GLN A 4 11.88 -56.49 -5.06
C GLN A 4 12.03 -55.69 -3.77
N THR A 5 12.23 -54.38 -3.89
CA THR A 5 12.01 -53.44 -2.79
C THR A 5 11.24 -52.25 -3.34
N TRP A 6 9.96 -52.22 -3.03
CA TRP A 6 9.08 -51.06 -3.19
C TRP A 6 9.31 -50.12 -2.01
N THR A 7 9.42 -48.81 -2.24
CA THR A 7 9.33 -47.82 -1.17
C THR A 7 8.70 -46.53 -1.68
N LEU A 8 7.37 -46.50 -1.50
CA LEU A 8 6.48 -45.41 -1.09
C LEU A 8 6.88 -43.96 -1.48
N LEU A 9 6.17 -43.45 -2.49
CA LEU A 9 6.08 -42.03 -2.84
C LEU A 9 5.06 -41.35 -1.90
N SER A 10 5.51 -40.63 -0.87
CA SER A 10 4.63 -39.81 -0.03
C SER A 10 4.40 -38.45 -0.68
N LEU A 11 3.27 -38.28 -1.36
CA LEU A 11 2.84 -36.99 -1.91
C LEU A 11 2.06 -36.21 -0.85
N SER A 12 2.74 -35.35 -0.08
CA SER A 12 2.11 -34.43 0.85
C SER A 12 1.47 -33.26 0.09
N LEU A 13 0.16 -33.36 -0.16
CA LEU A 13 -0.65 -32.23 -0.64
C LEU A 13 -0.82 -31.20 0.50
N PHE A 14 0.03 -30.17 0.51
CA PHE A 14 -0.24 -28.94 1.25
C PHE A 14 -1.40 -28.23 0.57
N LEU A 15 -2.61 -28.41 1.11
CA LEU A 15 -3.77 -27.63 0.74
C LEU A 15 -3.63 -26.25 1.39
N SER A 16 -2.97 -25.33 0.70
CA SER A 16 -2.94 -23.92 1.08
C SER A 16 -4.38 -23.41 1.04
N ALA A 17 -4.96 -23.11 2.21
CA ALA A 17 -6.23 -22.38 2.28
C ALA A 17 -6.03 -21.02 1.60
N LEU A 18 -6.54 -20.88 0.37
CA LEU A 18 -6.74 -19.56 -0.22
C LEU A 18 -7.76 -18.86 0.69
N SER A 19 -7.29 -17.95 1.53
CA SER A 19 -8.15 -16.92 2.10
C SER A 19 -8.60 -16.06 0.94
N TYR A 20 -9.76 -16.38 0.37
CA TYR A 20 -10.48 -15.45 -0.46
C TYR A 20 -10.75 -14.23 0.42
N ALA A 21 -10.14 -13.10 0.09
CA ALA A 21 -10.53 -11.83 0.68
C ALA A 21 -12.01 -11.64 0.33
N GLU A 22 -12.89 -11.95 1.27
CA GLU A 22 -14.29 -11.55 1.18
C GLU A 22 -14.25 -10.03 1.01
N THR A 23 -14.70 -9.59 -0.17
CA THR A 23 -14.90 -8.17 -0.44
C THR A 23 -15.96 -7.72 0.56
N THR A 24 -15.53 -7.09 1.64
CA THR A 24 -16.42 -6.66 2.70
C THR A 24 -17.36 -5.61 2.12
N LYS A 25 -18.59 -6.04 1.81
CA LYS A 25 -19.65 -5.17 1.37
C LYS A 25 -20.08 -4.29 2.52
N LEU A 26 -19.82 -3.01 2.40
CA LEU A 26 -20.14 -2.00 3.39
C LEU A 26 -21.56 -1.49 3.19
N THR A 27 -22.16 -1.04 4.28
CA THR A 27 -23.27 -0.09 4.21
C THR A 27 -22.76 1.28 3.76
N GLN A 28 -23.67 2.14 3.25
CA GLN A 28 -23.32 3.52 2.87
C GLN A 28 -22.65 4.28 4.02
N ALA A 29 -23.18 4.19 5.25
CA ALA A 29 -22.64 4.89 6.40
C ALA A 29 -21.19 4.44 6.75
N GLN A 30 -20.89 3.14 6.64
CA GLN A 30 -19.54 2.63 6.88
C GLN A 30 -18.57 3.07 5.79
N TYR A 31 -19.03 3.09 4.53
CA TYR A 31 -18.23 3.60 3.42
C TYR A 31 -17.93 5.09 3.58
N ASP A 32 -18.94 5.91 3.88
CA ASP A 32 -18.80 7.35 4.08
C ASP A 32 -17.85 7.66 5.23
N GLN A 33 -17.95 6.91 6.34
CA GLN A 33 -17.02 7.03 7.45
C GLN A 33 -15.57 6.76 7.01
N LYS A 34 -15.33 5.69 6.24
CA LYS A 34 -13.99 5.38 5.74
C LYS A 34 -13.47 6.42 4.75
N MET A 35 -14.34 6.93 3.87
CA MET A 35 -13.99 8.02 2.97
C MET A 35 -13.63 9.31 3.74
N ALA A 36 -14.33 9.61 4.83
CA ALA A 36 -14.00 10.74 5.69
C ALA A 36 -12.62 10.56 6.36
N GLU A 37 -12.31 9.36 6.87
CA GLU A 37 -11.00 9.04 7.44
C GLU A 37 -9.87 9.24 6.42
N TYR A 38 -9.99 8.68 5.20
CA TYR A 38 -8.98 8.84 4.16
C TYR A 38 -8.87 10.28 3.66
N THR A 39 -10.00 10.99 3.54
CA THR A 39 -10.03 12.40 3.15
C THR A 39 -9.32 13.27 4.20
N ALA A 40 -9.47 12.96 5.49
CA ALA A 40 -8.74 13.63 6.56
C ALA A 40 -7.22 13.44 6.42
N THR A 41 -6.75 12.23 6.11
CA THR A 41 -5.33 11.97 5.82
C THR A 41 -4.85 12.75 4.58
N VAL A 42 -5.62 12.78 3.51
CA VAL A 42 -5.27 13.56 2.31
C VAL A 42 -5.22 15.05 2.64
N ASN A 43 -6.11 15.56 3.49
CA ASN A 43 -6.13 16.97 3.89
C ASN A 43 -4.98 17.33 4.84
N SER A 44 -4.66 16.48 5.81
CA SER A 44 -3.55 16.72 6.74
C SER A 44 -2.20 16.77 6.02
N THR A 45 -2.04 15.98 4.95
CA THR A 45 -0.81 16.02 4.14
C THR A 45 -0.72 17.27 3.26
N LYS A 46 -1.82 17.99 2.96
CA LYS A 46 -1.79 19.23 2.14
C LYS A 46 -0.99 20.34 2.79
N THR A 47 -1.08 20.47 4.11
CA THR A 47 -0.34 21.50 4.84
C THR A 47 1.17 21.29 4.75
N VAL A 48 1.62 20.06 4.48
CA VAL A 48 3.03 19.69 4.34
C VAL A 48 3.48 19.59 2.86
N LEU A 49 2.59 19.25 1.94
CA LEU A 49 3.01 19.04 0.55
C LEU A 49 2.74 20.24 -0.35
N ASP A 50 1.71 21.01 -0.04
CA ASP A 50 1.14 21.98 -0.98
C ASP A 50 1.19 23.43 -0.45
N ALA A 51 1.67 23.64 0.79
CA ALA A 51 1.82 24.98 1.36
C ALA A 51 3.01 25.73 0.71
N LYS A 52 2.78 26.98 0.29
CA LYS A 52 3.78 27.80 -0.44
C LYS A 52 5.06 28.07 0.36
N ASP A 53 4.91 28.33 1.66
CA ASP A 53 6.01 28.65 2.58
C ASP A 53 6.11 27.55 3.65
N ASN A 54 6.33 26.31 3.23
CA ASN A 54 6.39 25.18 4.15
C ASN A 54 7.80 25.00 4.76
N PRO A 55 7.95 25.06 6.11
CA PRO A 55 9.23 24.79 6.77
C PRO A 55 9.55 23.29 6.91
N ALA A 56 8.70 22.37 6.42
CA ALA A 56 8.90 20.94 6.62
C ALA A 56 10.20 20.44 5.99
N THR A 57 10.84 19.53 6.71
CA THR A 57 12.01 18.80 6.26
C THR A 57 11.66 17.83 5.12
N ALA A 58 12.68 17.43 4.36
CA ALA A 58 12.53 16.42 3.31
C ALA A 58 11.94 15.09 3.84
N THR A 59 12.25 14.72 5.09
CA THR A 59 11.71 13.52 5.74
C THR A 59 10.21 13.67 6.03
N GLU A 60 9.76 14.83 6.49
CA GLU A 60 8.34 15.11 6.74
C GLU A 60 7.55 15.15 5.43
N MET A 61 8.10 15.77 4.38
CA MET A 61 7.50 15.75 3.05
C MET A 61 7.41 14.32 2.50
N LYS A 62 8.47 13.52 2.61
CA LYS A 62 8.45 12.11 2.19
C LYS A 62 7.37 11.33 2.94
N THR A 63 7.27 11.53 4.25
CA THR A 63 6.27 10.87 5.10
C THR A 63 4.86 11.26 4.69
N ALA A 64 4.60 12.55 4.53
CA ALA A 64 3.30 13.05 4.09
C ALA A 64 2.92 12.55 2.69
N PHE A 65 3.90 12.49 1.76
CA PHE A 65 3.68 11.94 0.43
C PHE A 65 3.25 10.48 0.50
N CYS A 66 3.96 9.66 1.26
CA CYS A 66 3.64 8.23 1.38
C CYS A 66 2.31 7.97 2.09
N GLN A 67 1.96 8.79 3.09
CA GLN A 67 0.63 8.73 3.71
C GLN A 67 -0.48 9.08 2.72
N ARG A 68 -0.25 10.07 1.85
CA ARG A 68 -1.22 10.47 0.82
C ARG A 68 -1.37 9.38 -0.24
N MET A 69 -0.27 8.77 -0.69
CA MET A 69 -0.29 7.63 -1.63
C MET A 69 -1.11 6.47 -1.06
N ASP A 70 -0.82 6.05 0.18
CA ASP A 70 -1.55 4.99 0.87
C ASP A 70 -3.05 5.30 0.98
N ALA A 71 -3.42 6.51 1.40
CA ALA A 71 -4.82 6.93 1.47
C ALA A 71 -5.55 6.79 0.11
N TYR A 72 -4.91 7.16 -0.99
CA TYR A 72 -5.51 7.00 -2.33
C TYR A 72 -5.58 5.54 -2.77
N HIS A 73 -4.59 4.70 -2.49
CA HIS A 73 -4.69 3.25 -2.70
C HIS A 73 -5.88 2.66 -1.96
N GLN A 74 -6.08 3.05 -0.70
CA GLN A 74 -7.19 2.58 0.12
C GLN A 74 -8.55 3.09 -0.37
N ILE A 75 -8.64 4.34 -0.84
CA ILE A 75 -9.85 4.86 -1.48
C ILE A 75 -10.17 4.05 -2.74
N ALA A 76 -9.19 3.80 -3.61
CA ALA A 76 -9.39 3.04 -4.84
C ALA A 76 -9.85 1.60 -4.53
N ALA A 77 -9.17 0.91 -3.63
CA ALA A 77 -9.51 -0.46 -3.25
C ALA A 77 -10.92 -0.55 -2.64
N LEU A 78 -11.24 0.32 -1.67
CA LEU A 78 -12.53 0.30 -0.99
C LEU A 78 -13.69 0.67 -1.93
N SER A 79 -13.47 1.66 -2.80
CA SER A 79 -14.47 2.10 -3.78
C SER A 79 -14.71 1.05 -4.85
N LYS A 80 -13.68 0.34 -5.30
CA LYS A 80 -13.82 -0.78 -6.23
C LYS A 80 -14.61 -1.94 -5.62
N ALA A 81 -14.38 -2.24 -4.35
CA ALA A 81 -15.09 -3.31 -3.64
C ALA A 81 -16.57 -2.98 -3.39
N ASN A 82 -16.93 -1.69 -3.33
CA ASN A 82 -18.26 -1.20 -2.97
C ASN A 82 -18.84 -0.27 -4.05
N ILE A 83 -18.61 -0.60 -5.32
CA ILE A 83 -18.90 0.28 -6.48
C ILE A 83 -20.38 0.68 -6.60
N GLU A 84 -21.27 -0.12 -6.03
CA GLU A 84 -22.71 0.12 -5.95
C GLU A 84 -23.12 1.23 -4.97
N LEU A 85 -22.24 1.62 -4.04
CA LEU A 85 -22.51 2.68 -3.07
C LEU A 85 -22.39 4.06 -3.70
N SER A 86 -23.11 5.02 -3.13
CA SER A 86 -23.06 6.41 -3.54
C SER A 86 -21.62 6.92 -3.49
N THR A 87 -21.23 7.67 -4.53
CA THR A 87 -19.89 8.25 -4.75
C THR A 87 -18.75 7.26 -5.02
N ALA A 88 -18.93 5.95 -4.85
CA ALA A 88 -17.85 4.97 -5.00
C ALA A 88 -17.20 5.01 -6.39
N SER A 89 -17.99 5.06 -7.46
CA SER A 89 -17.46 5.18 -8.83
C SER A 89 -16.63 6.46 -9.04
N VAL A 90 -17.08 7.58 -8.47
CA VAL A 90 -16.38 8.86 -8.55
C VAL A 90 -15.09 8.83 -7.74
N MET A 91 -15.13 8.31 -6.52
CA MET A 91 -13.95 8.20 -5.66
C MET A 91 -12.91 7.25 -6.24
N LEU A 92 -13.33 6.15 -6.87
CA LEU A 92 -12.44 5.26 -7.62
C LEU A 92 -11.73 6.00 -8.76
N MET A 93 -12.48 6.77 -9.55
CA MET A 93 -11.91 7.57 -10.64
C MET A 93 -10.89 8.61 -10.12
N VAL A 94 -11.25 9.34 -9.06
CA VAL A 94 -10.40 10.37 -8.46
C VAL A 94 -9.10 9.75 -7.92
N ALA A 95 -9.22 8.64 -7.20
CA ALA A 95 -8.07 7.96 -6.64
C ALA A 95 -7.13 7.43 -7.72
N ASN A 96 -7.65 6.73 -8.72
CA ASN A 96 -6.84 6.21 -9.81
C ASN A 96 -6.15 7.34 -10.58
N ARG A 97 -6.86 8.43 -10.89
CA ARG A 97 -6.25 9.59 -11.57
C ARG A 97 -5.08 10.18 -10.77
N TYR A 98 -5.21 10.28 -9.45
CA TYR A 98 -4.12 10.75 -8.61
C TYR A 98 -2.95 9.78 -8.63
N LEU A 99 -3.20 8.48 -8.42
CA LEU A 99 -2.18 7.44 -8.38
C LEU A 99 -1.41 7.37 -9.70
N ASP A 100 -2.10 7.36 -10.83
CA ASP A 100 -1.50 7.34 -12.17
C ASP A 100 -0.58 8.56 -12.38
N GLN A 101 -1.02 9.74 -11.93
CA GLN A 101 -0.21 10.95 -12.02
C GLN A 101 1.05 10.86 -11.16
N GLN A 102 0.98 10.28 -9.96
CA GLN A 102 2.14 10.13 -9.09
C GLN A 102 3.10 9.04 -9.58
N GLU A 103 2.58 7.94 -10.11
CA GLU A 103 3.40 6.90 -10.74
C GLU A 103 4.21 7.48 -11.90
N LYS A 104 3.57 8.29 -12.75
CA LYS A 104 4.26 9.01 -13.82
C LYS A 104 5.35 9.93 -13.28
N SER A 105 5.03 10.77 -12.30
CA SER A 105 6.00 11.71 -11.71
C SER A 105 7.21 10.98 -11.10
N LEU A 106 7.00 9.85 -10.42
CA LEU A 106 8.08 9.04 -9.85
C LEU A 106 8.92 8.39 -10.95
N THR A 107 8.27 7.86 -11.99
CA THR A 107 8.94 7.22 -13.13
C THR A 107 9.79 8.23 -13.91
N ASP A 108 9.28 9.43 -14.14
CA ASP A 108 10.01 10.53 -14.78
C ASP A 108 11.24 10.95 -13.95
N ALA A 109 11.18 10.76 -12.63
CA ALA A 109 12.32 10.94 -11.71
C ALA A 109 13.23 9.70 -11.58
N GLY A 110 12.99 8.63 -12.35
CA GLY A 110 13.76 7.39 -12.29
C GLY A 110 13.50 6.54 -11.04
N MET A 111 12.36 6.72 -10.38
CA MET A 111 11.96 6.03 -9.16
C MET A 111 10.63 5.29 -9.34
N ASN A 112 10.24 4.49 -8.35
CA ASN A 112 8.88 3.94 -8.23
C ASN A 112 8.38 4.10 -6.79
N GLU A 113 7.08 3.92 -6.59
CA GLU A 113 6.45 4.11 -5.28
C GLU A 113 7.05 3.19 -4.22
N SER A 114 7.32 1.92 -4.51
CA SER A 114 7.85 1.00 -3.47
C SER A 114 9.26 1.36 -2.99
N ALA A 115 10.09 1.92 -3.86
CA ALA A 115 11.40 2.45 -3.50
C ALA A 115 11.29 3.78 -2.74
N PHE A 116 10.34 4.63 -3.13
CA PHE A 116 10.16 5.95 -2.49
C PHE A 116 9.40 5.86 -1.16
N CYS A 117 8.37 5.03 -1.09
CA CYS A 117 7.49 4.78 0.05
C CYS A 117 7.69 3.35 0.57
N PRO A 118 8.83 3.07 1.22
CA PRO A 118 9.05 1.78 1.81
C PRO A 118 7.98 1.50 2.86
N THR A 119 7.30 0.35 2.73
CA THR A 119 6.39 -0.13 3.77
C THR A 119 7.13 -0.22 5.11
N ALA A 120 6.41 -0.16 6.24
CA ALA A 120 7.00 -0.28 7.57
C ALA A 120 7.88 -1.54 7.76
N LYS A 121 7.67 -2.59 6.96
CA LYS A 121 8.55 -3.78 6.91
C LYS A 121 9.90 -3.49 6.26
N ALA A 122 9.96 -2.67 5.20
CA ALA A 122 11.20 -2.31 4.51
C ALA A 122 12.07 -1.34 5.35
N LEU A 123 11.44 -0.41 6.09
CA LEU A 123 12.14 0.50 7.01
C LEU A 123 12.94 -0.24 8.09
N LYS A 124 12.35 -1.29 8.71
CA LYS A 124 13.05 -2.10 9.74
C LYS A 124 14.24 -2.90 9.18
N VAL A 125 14.18 -3.31 7.92
CA VAL A 125 15.25 -4.10 7.27
C VAL A 125 16.43 -3.19 6.89
N GLU A 126 16.18 -1.99 6.38
CA GLU A 126 17.24 -1.02 6.09
C GLU A 126 17.95 -0.52 7.36
N ASP A 127 17.21 -0.23 8.43
CA ASP A 127 17.80 0.18 9.71
C ASP A 127 18.70 -0.92 10.30
N THR A 128 18.25 -2.19 10.20
CA THR A 128 19.06 -3.34 10.64
C THR A 128 20.32 -3.52 9.79
N LYS A 129 20.24 -3.26 8.47
CA LYS A 129 21.38 -3.37 7.55
C LYS A 129 22.40 -2.24 7.78
N ARG A 130 21.94 -1.02 8.01
CA ARG A 130 22.78 0.15 8.31
C ARG A 130 23.48 0.02 9.67
N LEU A 131 22.79 -0.52 10.68
CA LEU A 131 23.38 -0.81 11.99
C LEU A 131 24.45 -1.93 11.90
N LYS A 132 24.23 -2.98 11.11
CA LYS A 132 25.25 -4.02 10.90
C LYS A 132 26.48 -3.50 10.15
N SER A 133 26.30 -2.60 9.18
CA SER A 133 27.43 -1.97 8.47
C SER A 133 28.31 -1.11 9.38
N LYS A 134 27.77 -0.54 10.47
CA LYS A 134 28.50 0.34 11.39
C LYS A 134 29.17 -0.39 12.56
N VAL A 135 28.88 -1.69 12.72
CA VAL A 135 29.44 -2.56 13.78
C VAL A 135 30.58 -3.43 13.23
N THR A 136 30.86 -3.37 11.93
CA THR A 136 31.90 -4.19 11.28
C THR A 136 33.13 -3.37 10.81
N GLU A 137 33.24 -2.10 11.23
CA GLU A 137 34.46 -1.29 11.13
C GLU A 137 35.08 -1.10 12.52
#